data_AF-A0A9D7C5A1-F1
#
_entry.id   AF-A0A9D7C5A1-F1
#
_cell.length_a   1.000
_cell.length_b   1.000
_cell.length_c   1.000
_cell.angle_alpha   90.00
_cell.angle_beta   90.00
_cell.angle_gamma   90.00
#
_symmetry.space_group_name_H-M   'P 1'
#
loop_
_entity.id
_entity.type
_entity.pdbx_description
1 polymer ?
#
loop_
_entity_poly.entity_id
_entity_poly.type
_entity_poly.pdbx_seq_one_letter_code
_entity_poly.pdbx_strand_id
1 'polypeptide(L)'
;MITKMRSDANLKYLYKGAQRTGKGRKRKHGQKVNLKDIDRKQWETVYENKKQLCLTAELYCVALKTNVRIVYLYHKKHQSYEVFLSTDIELSGAKIEKYYRLRYQIEFLFRDAKQHSGLEDCQARDNKKLNFHFNLS
;
A
#
# COMPACT_ATOMS: atom_id res chain seq x y z
N MET A 1 6.75 5.44 -3.78
CA MET A 1 5.56 4.80 -4.40
C MET A 1 4.77 4.07 -3.32
N ILE A 2 3.44 4.19 -3.30
CA ILE A 2 2.55 3.48 -2.38
C ILE A 2 1.58 2.60 -3.17
N THR A 3 1.41 1.34 -2.77
CA THR A 3 0.58 0.37 -3.51
C THR A 3 -0.01 -0.69 -2.57
N LYS A 4 -1.19 -1.23 -2.90
CA LYS A 4 -1.76 -2.40 -2.22
C LYS A 4 -1.17 -3.69 -2.77
N MET A 5 -0.68 -4.54 -1.88
CA MET A 5 -0.16 -5.85 -2.23
C MET A 5 -1.27 -6.91 -2.22
N ARG A 6 -1.01 -8.00 -2.95
CA ARG A 6 -1.77 -9.24 -2.78
C ARG A 6 -1.49 -9.84 -1.39
N SER A 7 -2.44 -10.62 -0.90
CA SER A 7 -2.35 -11.31 0.40
C SER A 7 -1.23 -12.35 0.48
N ASP A 8 -0.72 -12.83 -0.66
CA ASP A 8 0.33 -13.85 -0.79
C ASP A 8 1.73 -13.26 -1.09
N ALA A 9 1.90 -11.95 -0.89
CA ALA A 9 3.16 -11.25 -1.16
C ALA A 9 4.39 -11.92 -0.51
N ASN A 10 5.47 -12.06 -1.29
CA ASN A 10 6.70 -12.66 -0.82
C ASN A 10 7.60 -11.63 -0.12
N LEU A 11 7.40 -11.51 1.20
CA LEU A 11 8.15 -10.61 2.07
C LEU A 11 9.09 -11.40 2.99
N LYS A 12 10.25 -10.81 3.30
CA LYS A 12 11.24 -11.39 4.22
C LYS A 12 11.61 -10.39 5.30
N TYR A 13 11.79 -10.89 6.53
CA TYR A 13 12.35 -10.08 7.61
C TYR A 13 13.79 -9.67 7.29
N LEU A 14 14.22 -8.52 7.80
CA LEU A 14 15.62 -8.12 7.75
C LEU A 14 16.41 -8.91 8.79
N TYR A 15 17.59 -9.41 8.41
CA TYR A 15 18.38 -10.22 9.32
C TYR A 15 19.16 -9.33 10.31
N LYS A 16 18.78 -9.37 11.58
CA LYS A 16 19.41 -8.62 12.69
C LYS A 16 20.26 -9.49 13.63
N GLY A 17 20.41 -10.79 13.32
CA GLY A 17 21.12 -11.74 14.18
C GLY A 17 22.64 -11.74 14.01
N ALA A 18 23.32 -12.59 14.79
CA ALA A 18 24.76 -12.78 14.74
C ALA A 18 25.21 -13.19 13.33
N GLN A 19 26.14 -12.41 12.76
CA GLN A 19 26.70 -12.72 11.45
C GLN A 19 27.74 -13.83 11.56
N ARG A 20 27.83 -14.67 10.53
CA ARG A 20 28.88 -15.69 10.45
C ARG A 20 30.25 -15.00 10.45
N THR A 21 31.15 -15.48 11.30
CA THR A 21 32.57 -15.12 11.29
C THR A 21 33.28 -15.93 10.21
N GLY A 22 33.78 -15.26 9.17
CA GLY A 22 34.50 -15.92 8.07
C GLY A 22 34.29 -15.26 6.70
N LYS A 23 34.93 -15.84 5.69
CA LYS A 23 34.91 -15.35 4.30
C LYS A 23 33.59 -15.72 3.63
N GLY A 24 32.90 -14.74 3.02
CA GLY A 24 31.64 -14.94 2.31
C GLY A 24 30.67 -13.76 2.46
N ARG A 25 29.56 -13.79 1.72
CA ARG A 25 28.54 -12.72 1.77
C ARG A 25 27.72 -12.83 3.07
N LYS A 26 27.69 -11.74 3.84
CA LYS A 26 26.86 -11.62 5.05
C LYS A 26 25.38 -11.85 4.75
N ARG A 27 24.66 -12.44 5.71
CA ARG A 27 23.23 -12.72 5.59
C ARG A 27 22.45 -11.42 5.73
N LYS A 28 21.66 -11.07 4.70
CA LYS A 28 20.83 -9.85 4.67
C LYS A 28 19.37 -10.08 5.08
N HIS A 29 18.83 -11.27 4.79
CA HIS A 29 17.41 -11.57 4.95
C HIS A 29 17.19 -12.75 5.92
N GLY A 30 16.19 -12.59 6.77
CA GLY A 30 15.70 -13.59 7.71
C GLY A 30 14.70 -14.55 7.07
N GLN A 31 13.72 -14.96 7.87
CA GLN A 31 12.65 -15.87 7.44
C GLN A 31 11.62 -15.14 6.56
N LYS A 32 10.83 -15.92 5.82
CA LYS A 32 9.67 -15.41 5.09
C LYS A 32 8.60 -14.96 6.09
N VAL A 33 7.97 -13.83 5.83
CA VAL A 33 6.86 -13.32 6.63
C VAL A 33 5.61 -14.12 6.33
N ASN A 34 4.91 -14.59 7.37
CA ASN A 34 3.58 -15.14 7.25
C ASN A 34 2.56 -14.02 7.48
N LEU A 35 1.86 -13.58 6.43
CA LEU A 35 0.86 -12.52 6.53
C LEU A 35 -0.46 -12.98 7.16
N LYS A 36 -0.71 -14.29 7.23
CA LYS A 36 -1.88 -14.85 7.92
C LYS A 36 -1.70 -14.89 9.43
N ASP A 37 -0.45 -15.04 9.88
CA ASP A 37 -0.08 -15.12 11.28
C ASP A 37 1.16 -14.26 11.53
N ILE A 38 0.90 -12.99 11.88
CA ILE A 38 1.94 -11.98 12.03
C ILE A 38 2.49 -12.03 13.46
N ASP A 39 3.81 -12.18 13.55
CA ASP A 39 4.54 -12.02 14.79
C ASP A 39 4.54 -10.55 15.24
N ARG A 40 3.64 -10.23 16.18
CA ARG A 40 3.46 -8.89 16.73
C ARG A 40 4.72 -8.31 17.37
N LYS A 41 5.71 -9.14 17.76
CA LYS A 41 6.95 -8.64 18.38
C LYS A 41 7.87 -7.94 17.36
N GLN A 42 7.73 -8.27 16.08
CA GLN A 42 8.57 -7.71 15.01
C GLN A 42 7.92 -6.53 14.29
N TRP A 43 6.67 -6.20 14.66
CA TRP A 43 5.87 -5.16 14.03
C TRP A 43 5.52 -4.08 15.05
N GLU A 44 5.54 -2.84 14.60
CA GLU A 44 5.13 -1.68 15.39
C GLU A 44 3.63 -1.45 15.24
N THR A 45 2.92 -1.24 16.36
CA THR A 45 1.50 -0.89 16.32
C THR A 45 1.33 0.59 16.02
N VAL A 46 0.66 0.89 14.90
CA VAL A 46 0.31 2.28 14.54
C VAL A 46 -0.94 2.71 15.32
N TYR A 47 -1.97 1.88 15.32
CA TYR A 47 -3.15 2.03 16.17
C TYR A 47 -3.89 0.71 16.32
N GLU A 48 -4.67 0.60 17.40
CA GLU A 48 -5.59 -0.52 17.61
C GLU A 48 -6.91 0.00 18.17
N ASN A 49 -8.03 -0.46 17.60
CA ASN A 49 -9.36 -0.15 18.11
C ASN A 49 -10.27 -1.40 18.06
N LYS A 50 -11.55 -1.26 18.42
CA LYS A 50 -12.51 -2.37 18.44
C LYS A 50 -12.76 -2.99 17.05
N LYS A 51 -12.55 -2.24 15.97
CA LYS A 51 -12.86 -2.66 14.59
C LYS A 51 -11.63 -3.09 13.80
N GLN A 52 -10.48 -2.46 14.05
CA GLN A 52 -9.29 -2.54 13.22
C GLN A 52 -8.00 -2.57 14.05
N LEU A 53 -6.98 -3.22 13.52
CA LEU A 53 -5.61 -3.21 14.01
C LEU A 53 -4.69 -2.84 12.85
N CYS A 54 -3.86 -1.81 13.05
CA CYS A 54 -2.90 -1.35 12.05
C CYS A 54 -1.48 -1.53 12.59
N LEU A 55 -0.69 -2.35 11.88
CA LEU A 55 0.70 -2.66 12.20
C LEU A 55 1.61 -2.18 11.08
N THR A 56 2.86 -1.85 11.39
CA THR A 56 3.88 -1.51 10.40
C THR A 56 5.21 -2.19 10.66
N ALA A 57 5.93 -2.53 9.60
CA ALA A 57 7.27 -3.09 9.68
C ALA A 57 8.10 -2.73 8.45
N GLU A 58 9.42 -2.64 8.61
CA GLU A 58 10.36 -2.61 7.49
C GLU A 58 10.72 -4.05 7.08
N LEU A 59 10.45 -4.38 5.83
CA LEU A 59 10.62 -5.72 5.28
C LEU A 59 11.31 -5.67 3.93
N TYR A 60 11.91 -6.78 3.52
CA TYR A 60 12.45 -6.94 2.17
C TYR A 60 11.39 -7.51 1.24
N CYS A 61 11.08 -6.79 0.16
CA CYS A 61 10.21 -7.28 -0.90
C CYS A 61 11.01 -8.01 -1.96
N VAL A 62 10.74 -9.31 -2.13
CA VAL A 62 11.48 -10.15 -3.09
C VAL A 62 11.21 -9.72 -4.54
N ALA A 63 9.97 -9.31 -4.85
CA ALA A 63 9.58 -8.90 -6.20
C ALA A 63 10.28 -7.59 -6.64
N LEU A 64 10.37 -6.62 -5.73
CA LEU A 64 11.01 -5.32 -6.01
C LEU A 64 12.52 -5.31 -5.72
N LYS A 65 13.04 -6.39 -5.12
CA LYS A 65 14.43 -6.51 -4.67
C LYS A 65 14.91 -5.38 -3.76
N THR A 66 14.01 -4.73 -3.03
CA THR A 66 14.30 -3.58 -2.16
C THR A 66 13.64 -3.72 -0.78
N ASN A 67 14.17 -3.00 0.20
CA ASN A 67 13.48 -2.77 1.47
C ASN A 67 12.29 -1.85 1.24
N VAL A 68 11.21 -2.15 1.95
CA VAL A 68 9.94 -1.44 1.85
C VAL A 68 9.32 -1.33 3.24
N ARG A 69 8.58 -0.25 3.46
CA ARG A 69 7.70 -0.13 4.63
C ARG A 69 6.38 -0.79 4.30
N ILE A 70 5.99 -1.76 5.11
CA ILE A 70 4.71 -2.45 5.01
C ILE A 70 3.77 -1.92 6.07
N VAL A 71 2.50 -1.73 5.69
CA VAL A 71 1.39 -1.49 6.61
C VAL A 71 0.42 -2.66 6.47
N TYR A 72 0.15 -3.32 7.58
CA TYR A 72 -0.82 -4.40 7.68
C TYR A 72 -2.05 -3.88 8.42
N LEU A 73 -3.17 -3.82 7.71
CA LEU A 73 -4.45 -3.39 8.23
C LEU A 73 -5.37 -4.59 8.38
N TYR A 74 -5.64 -5.00 9.61
CA TYR A 74 -6.54 -6.09 9.94
C TYR A 74 -7.92 -5.57 10.35
N HIS A 75 -8.96 -6.10 9.72
CA HIS A 75 -10.36 -5.81 10.01
C HIS A 75 -10.96 -6.91 10.87
N LYS A 76 -11.18 -6.63 12.16
CA LYS A 76 -11.64 -7.61 13.16
C LYS A 76 -13.03 -8.18 12.84
N LYS A 77 -13.93 -7.37 12.26
CA LYS A 77 -15.31 -7.77 11.93
C LYS A 77 -15.38 -8.86 10.86
N HIS A 78 -14.53 -8.76 9.83
CA HIS A 78 -14.55 -9.65 8.67
C HIS A 78 -13.41 -10.67 8.68
N GLN A 79 -12.56 -10.65 9.71
CA GLN A 79 -11.35 -11.47 9.81
C GLN A 79 -10.49 -11.40 8.54
N SER A 80 -10.44 -10.23 7.92
CA SER A 80 -9.72 -9.97 6.68
C SER A 80 -8.59 -8.98 6.92
N TYR A 81 -7.60 -8.98 6.05
CA TYR A 81 -6.51 -8.01 6.09
C TYR A 81 -6.19 -7.42 4.73
N GLU A 82 -5.61 -6.24 4.77
CA GLU A 82 -5.06 -5.54 3.64
C GLU A 82 -3.60 -5.21 3.92
N VAL A 83 -2.78 -5.30 2.88
CA VAL A 83 -1.35 -5.02 2.99
C VAL A 83 -1.02 -3.88 2.03
N PHE A 84 -0.49 -2.81 2.58
CA PHE A 84 0.03 -1.68 1.81
C PHE A 84 1.55 -1.67 1.86
N LEU A 85 2.16 -1.30 0.74
CA LEU A 85 3.59 -1.19 0.55
C LEU A 85 3.94 0.25 0.23
N SER A 86 5.01 0.74 0.85
CA SER A 86 5.71 1.96 0.47
C SER A 86 7.18 1.65 0.17
N THR A 87 7.68 2.16 -0.95
CA THR A 87 9.12 2.15 -1.26
C THR A 87 9.90 3.18 -0.43
N ASP A 88 9.21 4.18 0.10
CA ASP A 88 9.77 5.15 1.04
C ASP A 88 9.66 4.57 2.45
N ILE A 89 10.82 4.30 3.05
CA ILE A 89 10.94 3.63 4.36
C ILE A 89 10.74 4.63 5.50
N GLU A 90 10.99 5.92 5.29
CA GLU A 90 10.87 6.96 6.32
C GLU A 90 9.42 7.37 6.56
N LEU A 91 8.54 7.06 5.61
CA LEU A 91 7.12 7.36 5.71
C LEU A 91 6.47 6.57 6.86
N SER A 92 5.72 7.27 7.72
CA SER A 92 4.99 6.63 8.82
C SER A 92 3.81 5.79 8.30
N GLY A 93 3.51 4.69 9.00
CA GLY A 93 2.42 3.78 8.61
C GLY A 93 1.06 4.48 8.46
N ALA A 94 0.75 5.44 9.34
CA ALA A 94 -0.46 6.25 9.26
C ALA A 94 -0.53 7.12 7.99
N LYS A 95 0.60 7.70 7.56
CA LYS A 95 0.67 8.45 6.30
C LYS A 95 0.48 7.54 5.09
N ILE A 96 1.08 6.35 5.10
CA ILE A 96 0.94 5.37 4.01
C ILE A 96 -0.55 5.01 3.82
N GLU A 97 -1.24 4.68 4.91
CA GLU A 97 -2.66 4.35 4.87
C GLU A 97 -3.49 5.55 4.37
N LYS A 98 -3.24 6.76 4.91
CA LYS A 98 -3.94 7.98 4.50
C LYS A 98 -3.76 8.28 3.01
N TYR A 99 -2.53 8.22 2.50
CA TYR A 99 -2.25 8.46 1.09
C TYR A 99 -2.89 7.41 0.19
N TYR A 100 -2.88 6.13 0.59
CA TYR A 100 -3.57 5.09 -0.16
C TYR A 100 -5.09 5.34 -0.21
N ARG A 101 -5.70 5.78 0.90
CA ARG A 101 -7.14 6.13 0.96
C ARG A 101 -7.47 7.33 0.08
N LEU A 102 -6.65 8.37 0.09
CA LEU A 102 -6.83 9.56 -0.76
C LEU A 102 -6.78 9.20 -2.25
N ARG A 103 -5.93 8.26 -2.65
CA ARG A 103 -5.88 7.76 -4.03
C ARG A 103 -7.24 7.22 -4.49
N TYR A 104 -7.91 6.45 -3.63
CA TYR A 104 -9.22 5.89 -3.94
C TYR A 104 -10.31 6.97 -4.04
N GLN A 105 -10.25 8.01 -3.20
CA GLN A 105 -11.18 9.13 -3.27
C GLN A 105 -11.05 9.91 -4.58
N ILE A 106 -9.82 10.12 -5.05
CA ILE A 106 -9.55 10.78 -6.33
C ILE A 106 -10.11 9.94 -7.49
N GLU A 107 -9.87 8.62 -7.49
CA GLU A 107 -10.43 7.72 -8.52
C GLU A 107 -11.97 7.71 -8.53
N PHE A 108 -12.58 7.76 -7.35
CA PHE A 108 -14.04 7.85 -7.22
C PHE A 108 -14.56 9.18 -7.77
N LEU A 109 -13.92 10.30 -7.41
CA LEU A 109 -14.30 11.62 -7.91
C LEU A 109 -14.22 11.71 -9.43
N PHE A 110 -13.17 11.16 -10.06
CA PHE A 110 -13.07 11.14 -11.51
C PHE A 110 -14.13 10.27 -12.18
N ARG A 111 -14.51 9.14 -11.56
CA ARG A 111 -15.58 8.28 -12.07
C ARG A 111 -16.93 8.98 -11.99
N ASP A 112 -17.21 9.59 -10.85
CA ASP A 112 -18.44 10.33 -10.59
C ASP A 112 -18.56 11.54 -11.52
N ALA A 113 -17.48 12.33 -11.66
CA ALA A 113 -17.43 13.45 -12.59
C ALA A 113 -17.74 12.99 -14.03
N LYS A 114 -17.15 11.88 -14.51
CA LYS A 114 -17.44 11.36 -15.86
C LYS A 114 -18.90 10.92 -16.03
N GLN A 115 -19.49 10.29 -15.02
CA GLN A 115 -20.89 9.85 -15.04
C GLN A 115 -21.87 11.02 -14.96
N HIS A 116 -21.57 12.06 -14.16
CA HIS A 116 -22.45 13.20 -13.96
C HIS A 116 -22.32 14.28 -15.05
N SER A 117 -21.14 14.43 -15.66
CA SER A 117 -20.89 15.42 -16.72
C SER A 117 -21.23 14.94 -18.14
N GLY A 118 -21.78 13.73 -18.31
CA GLY A 118 -22.18 13.22 -19.63
C GLY A 118 -21.03 13.12 -20.64
N LEU A 119 -19.77 13.01 -20.17
CA LEU A 119 -18.59 12.96 -21.05
C LEU A 119 -18.47 11.68 -21.87
N GLU A 120 -19.30 10.67 -21.59
CA GLU A 120 -19.48 9.50 -22.46
C GLU A 120 -20.62 9.65 -23.48
N ASP A 121 -21.50 10.65 -23.34
CA ASP A 121 -22.63 10.91 -24.26
C ASP A 121 -22.32 11.94 -25.36
N CYS A 122 -21.18 12.62 -25.29
CA CYS A 122 -20.81 13.60 -26.29
C CYS A 122 -20.15 12.92 -27.51
N GLN A 123 -20.95 12.49 -28.49
CA GLN A 123 -20.49 12.09 -29.84
C GLN A 123 -19.98 13.28 -30.69
N ALA A 124 -19.59 14.40 -30.07
CA ALA A 124 -19.11 15.57 -30.82
C ALA A 124 -17.64 15.36 -31.23
N ARG A 125 -17.43 15.10 -32.52
CA ARG A 125 -16.10 14.95 -33.15
C ARG A 125 -15.35 16.28 -33.39
N ASP A 126 -15.85 17.40 -32.87
CA ASP A 126 -15.31 18.74 -33.12
C ASP A 126 -14.67 19.35 -31.87
N ASN A 127 -13.36 19.59 -31.96
CA ASN A 127 -12.47 20.01 -30.88
C ASN A 127 -12.89 21.37 -30.26
N LYS A 128 -13.54 22.24 -31.03
CA LYS A 128 -14.02 23.54 -30.52
C LYS A 128 -15.21 23.41 -29.57
N LYS A 129 -16.08 22.42 -29.75
CA LYS A 129 -17.28 22.22 -28.92
C LYS A 129 -16.96 21.59 -27.57
N LEU A 130 -15.99 20.67 -27.53
CA LEU A 130 -15.48 20.08 -26.29
C LEU A 130 -14.88 21.16 -25.36
N ASN A 131 -14.00 22.02 -25.89
CA ASN A 131 -13.38 23.10 -25.10
C ASN A 131 -14.38 24.08 -24.50
N PHE A 132 -15.50 24.36 -25.18
CA PHE A 132 -16.52 25.26 -24.66
C PHE A 132 -17.32 24.62 -23.52
N HIS A 133 -17.55 23.30 -23.57
CA HIS A 133 -18.29 22.59 -22.53
C HIS A 133 -17.47 22.42 -21.23
N PHE A 134 -16.15 22.20 -21.34
CA PHE A 134 -15.26 22.07 -20.17
C PHE A 134 -14.99 23.40 -19.46
N ASN A 135 -15.00 24.52 -20.19
CA ASN A 135 -14.67 25.85 -19.64
C ASN A 135 -15.87 26.65 -19.12
N LEU A 136 -17.10 26.14 -19.26
CA LEU A 136 -18.31 26.79 -18.77
C LEU A 136 -18.82 26.26 -17.42
N SER A 137 -18.04 25.43 -16.72
CA SER A 137 -18.34 25.01 -15.35
C SER A 137 -17.57 25.81 -14.31
#